data_AF-A0A1Z5KM45-F1
#
_entry.id   AF-A0A1Z5KM45-F1
#
_cell.length_a   1.000
_cell.length_b   1.000
_cell.length_c   1.000
_cell.angle_alpha   90.00
_cell.angle_beta   90.00
_cell.angle_gamma   90.00
#
_symmetry.space_group_name_H-M   'P 1'
#
loop_
_entity.id
_entity.type
_entity.pdbx_description
1 polymer ?
#
loop_
_entity_poly.entity_id
_entity_poly.type
_entity_poly.pdbx_seq_one_letter_code
_entity_poly.pdbx_strand_id
1 'polypeptide(L)'
;MTEHNEQDGTMSGLEEAIGLIFANNFDAESKVCLITLMKIIDNILQKPSDPKVRTIRLQNAAFASKVGSRKGGIEFLLACGFERSIAPAPLLNTGSGDEQLVLKDDHQSRLLAARRILTMRAVQELGMKAEELPEYREPPVVNLTGGAPSAAEFNPYVGHRFDAQSLAVGVDLGPDPNYISKTDSELQKLLEKQAKLEAQRQKIDPEWRAFRPDESVNVSALASSPAETGSSSNVSGPSDSSLLAERMKKQQQERLQREQGGFTTKAMRDLEKLKKEKVYSHVTLTVKFPDGYKLVGKFVPSDKIKLVLGSIQQHCLTIQNDFDLYITPPRRLLLSTRTLKQEDLVPAAKVFVSWKQSPPQAPYIEESLFEVLQPISFPESKPIVDESKGKSAGSSSDQGAAKATKSAADRESALLSKMMGGAKSMLGSGTKKDPSSTSKKPKWFKS
;
A
#
# COMPACT_ATOMS: atom_id res chain seq x y z
N MET A 1 -31.70 -11.56 54.96
CA MET A 1 -32.80 -12.42 54.44
C MET A 1 -33.45 -11.87 53.16
N THR A 2 -33.05 -10.71 52.65
CA THR A 2 -33.62 -10.08 51.44
C THR A 2 -32.89 -10.44 50.12
N GLU A 3 -31.61 -10.81 50.17
CA GLU A 3 -30.82 -11.08 48.94
C GLU A 3 -31.11 -12.44 48.27
N HIS A 4 -31.66 -13.42 49.00
CA HIS A 4 -32.00 -14.72 48.41
C HIS A 4 -33.27 -14.71 47.54
N ASN A 5 -34.20 -13.78 47.79
CA ASN A 5 -35.48 -13.76 47.07
C ASN A 5 -35.43 -13.02 45.73
N GLU A 6 -34.45 -12.11 45.53
CA GLU A 6 -34.21 -11.42 44.25
C GLU A 6 -33.46 -12.30 43.24
N GLN A 7 -32.66 -13.26 43.70
CA GLN A 7 -31.92 -14.17 42.81
C GLN A 7 -32.86 -15.17 42.11
N ASP A 8 -33.89 -15.69 42.80
CA ASP A 8 -34.82 -16.67 42.23
C ASP A 8 -35.71 -16.07 41.11
N GLY A 9 -36.19 -14.83 41.29
CA GLY A 9 -36.98 -14.14 40.27
C GLY A 9 -36.18 -13.82 38.99
N THR A 10 -34.89 -13.50 39.13
CA THR A 10 -34.01 -13.19 37.98
C THR A 10 -33.55 -14.44 37.24
N MET A 11 -33.35 -15.57 37.94
CA MET A 11 -33.07 -16.87 37.32
C MET A 11 -34.24 -17.35 36.47
N SER A 12 -35.48 -17.19 36.96
CA SER A 12 -36.69 -17.54 36.22
C SER A 12 -36.82 -16.75 34.90
N GLY A 13 -36.46 -15.46 34.90
CA GLY A 13 -36.46 -14.63 33.69
C GLY A 13 -35.43 -15.07 32.64
N LEU A 14 -34.27 -15.59 33.05
CA LEU A 14 -33.27 -16.14 32.14
C LEU A 14 -33.78 -17.42 31.44
N GLU A 15 -34.46 -18.28 32.20
CA GLU A 15 -35.03 -19.52 31.66
C GLU A 15 -36.21 -19.27 30.73
N GLU A 16 -37.10 -18.33 31.08
CA GLU A 16 -38.23 -17.94 30.24
C GLU A 16 -37.76 -17.36 28.90
N ALA A 17 -36.76 -16.46 28.93
CA ALA A 17 -36.20 -15.89 27.71
C ALA A 17 -35.59 -16.94 26.79
N ILE A 18 -34.91 -17.96 27.35
CA ILE A 18 -34.38 -19.09 26.56
C ILE A 18 -35.53 -19.94 25.99
N GLY A 19 -36.57 -20.21 26.77
CA GLY A 19 -37.77 -20.89 26.28
C GLY A 19 -38.43 -20.15 25.11
N LEU A 20 -38.45 -18.82 25.14
CA LEU A 20 -38.93 -17.98 24.04
C LEU A 20 -38.06 -18.10 22.79
N ILE A 21 -36.74 -18.26 22.93
CA ILE A 21 -35.84 -18.49 21.79
C ILE A 21 -36.21 -19.82 21.11
N PHE A 22 -36.38 -20.89 21.86
CA PHE A 22 -36.71 -22.21 21.30
C PHE A 22 -38.12 -22.29 20.73
N ALA A 23 -39.10 -21.67 21.38
CA ALA A 23 -40.49 -21.71 20.93
C ALA A 23 -40.74 -20.95 19.61
N ASN A 24 -39.91 -19.94 19.29
CA ASN A 24 -40.17 -19.01 18.19
C ASN A 24 -39.13 -19.03 17.06
N ASN A 25 -38.04 -19.79 17.18
CA ASN A 25 -36.97 -19.83 16.18
C ASN A 25 -36.60 -21.27 15.83
N PHE A 26 -36.20 -21.51 14.57
CA PHE A 26 -35.72 -22.82 14.13
C PHE A 26 -34.41 -23.19 14.83
N ASP A 27 -34.17 -24.49 15.05
CA ASP A 27 -32.98 -25.01 15.75
C ASP A 27 -31.64 -24.45 15.24
N ALA A 28 -31.52 -24.30 13.91
CA ALA A 28 -30.32 -23.72 13.29
C ALA A 28 -30.10 -22.25 13.70
N GLU A 29 -31.17 -21.48 13.83
CA GLU A 29 -31.13 -20.07 14.21
C GLU A 29 -30.96 -19.90 15.72
N SER A 30 -31.65 -20.73 16.51
CA SER A 30 -31.49 -20.84 17.96
C SER A 30 -30.05 -21.17 18.35
N LYS A 31 -29.40 -22.10 17.63
CA LYS A 31 -27.98 -22.42 17.81
C LYS A 31 -27.06 -21.22 17.60
N VAL A 32 -27.26 -20.46 16.52
CA VAL A 32 -26.47 -19.26 16.23
C VAL A 32 -26.71 -18.18 17.28
N CYS A 33 -27.95 -18.01 17.75
CA CYS A 33 -28.31 -17.06 18.80
C CYS A 33 -27.61 -17.39 20.12
N LEU A 34 -27.73 -18.63 20.62
CA LEU A 34 -27.13 -19.07 21.88
C LEU A 34 -25.60 -18.97 21.86
N ILE A 35 -24.94 -19.41 20.78
CA ILE A 35 -23.48 -19.27 20.62
C ILE A 35 -23.06 -17.80 20.67
N THR A 36 -23.85 -16.91 20.08
CA THR A 36 -23.55 -15.46 20.08
C THR A 36 -23.77 -14.86 21.46
N LEU A 37 -24.82 -15.25 22.18
CA LEU A 37 -25.08 -14.85 23.57
C LEU A 37 -23.97 -15.30 24.53
N MET A 38 -23.52 -16.55 24.39
CA MET A 38 -22.36 -17.07 25.14
C MET A 38 -21.13 -16.19 24.91
N LYS A 39 -20.78 -15.90 23.64
CA LYS A 39 -19.62 -15.04 23.32
C LYS A 39 -19.73 -13.64 23.91
N ILE A 40 -20.93 -13.06 23.95
CA ILE A 40 -21.15 -11.74 24.56
C ILE A 40 -20.84 -11.80 26.06
N ILE A 41 -21.39 -12.80 26.76
CA ILE A 41 -21.13 -13.00 28.20
C ILE A 41 -19.64 -13.28 28.45
N ASP A 42 -18.99 -14.10 27.63
CA ASP A 42 -17.58 -14.45 27.75
C ASP A 42 -16.67 -13.23 27.67
N ASN A 43 -16.93 -12.34 26.71
CA ASN A 43 -16.16 -11.11 26.55
C ASN A 43 -16.28 -10.20 27.79
N ILE A 44 -17.45 -10.17 28.43
CA ILE A 44 -17.69 -9.37 29.64
C ILE A 44 -17.00 -10.01 30.85
N LEU A 45 -17.10 -11.33 31.01
CA LEU A 45 -16.42 -12.06 32.09
C LEU A 45 -14.89 -11.99 31.98
N GLN A 46 -14.34 -11.96 30.75
CA GLN A 46 -12.90 -11.83 30.53
C GLN A 46 -12.39 -10.40 30.76
N LYS A 47 -13.20 -9.39 30.44
CA LYS A 47 -12.82 -7.97 30.55
C LYS A 47 -13.88 -7.19 31.33
N PRO A 48 -14.02 -7.44 32.64
CA PRO A 48 -15.08 -6.80 33.42
C PRO A 48 -14.94 -5.29 33.41
N SER A 49 -13.72 -4.72 33.41
CA SER A 49 -13.54 -3.26 33.50
C SER A 49 -13.69 -2.49 32.16
N ASP A 50 -13.79 -3.16 31.01
CA ASP A 50 -13.83 -2.47 29.70
C ASP A 50 -15.27 -2.01 29.34
N PRO A 51 -15.53 -0.69 29.24
CA PRO A 51 -16.87 -0.18 28.93
C PRO A 51 -17.35 -0.55 27.51
N LYS A 52 -16.42 -0.89 26.60
CA LYS A 52 -16.78 -1.29 25.23
C LYS A 52 -17.48 -2.64 25.18
N VAL A 53 -17.07 -3.59 26.01
CA VAL A 53 -17.72 -4.93 26.05
C VAL A 53 -19.04 -4.91 26.84
N ARG A 54 -19.22 -3.91 27.71
CA ARG A 54 -20.46 -3.66 28.46
C ARG A 54 -21.55 -2.93 27.66
N THR A 55 -21.25 -2.50 26.43
CA THR A 55 -22.17 -1.73 25.58
C THR A 55 -22.40 -2.41 24.24
N ILE A 56 -23.66 -2.62 23.86
CA ILE A 56 -24.06 -3.26 22.59
C ILE A 56 -25.00 -2.33 21.82
N ARG A 57 -24.64 -1.95 20.60
CA ARG A 57 -25.50 -1.15 19.71
C ARG A 57 -26.48 -2.05 18.97
N LEU A 58 -27.77 -1.74 19.04
CA LEU A 58 -28.83 -2.56 18.44
C LEU A 58 -28.79 -2.54 16.89
N GLN A 59 -28.28 -1.46 16.30
CA GLN A 59 -28.15 -1.25 14.85
C GLN A 59 -26.98 -2.04 14.23
N ASN A 60 -26.11 -2.65 15.04
CA ASN A 60 -25.02 -3.46 14.51
C ASN A 60 -25.59 -4.67 13.77
N ALA A 61 -25.41 -4.72 12.44
CA ALA A 61 -25.97 -5.76 11.58
C ALA A 61 -25.62 -7.19 12.03
N ALA A 62 -24.43 -7.41 12.58
CA ALA A 62 -24.01 -8.72 13.08
C ALA A 62 -24.73 -9.13 14.36
N PHE A 63 -25.05 -8.18 15.23
CA PHE A 63 -25.84 -8.41 16.44
C PHE A 63 -27.33 -8.53 16.08
N ALA A 64 -27.85 -7.59 15.30
CA ALA A 64 -29.26 -7.55 14.87
C ALA A 64 -29.68 -8.85 14.17
N SER A 65 -28.89 -9.37 13.23
CA SER A 65 -29.25 -10.61 12.51
C SER A 65 -29.20 -11.89 13.36
N LYS A 66 -28.36 -11.93 14.39
CA LYS A 66 -28.10 -13.15 15.18
C LYS A 66 -28.89 -13.22 16.48
N VAL A 67 -29.07 -12.08 17.15
CA VAL A 67 -29.69 -11.97 18.48
C VAL A 67 -30.81 -10.94 18.48
N GLY A 68 -30.58 -9.76 17.90
CA GLY A 68 -31.53 -8.64 17.96
C GLY A 68 -32.87 -8.89 17.25
N SER A 69 -32.89 -9.63 16.14
CA SER A 69 -34.09 -9.99 15.40
C SER A 69 -34.78 -11.25 15.93
N ARG A 70 -34.20 -11.90 16.95
CA ARG A 70 -34.69 -13.16 17.51
C ARG A 70 -35.50 -12.89 18.77
N LYS A 71 -36.74 -13.38 18.78
CA LYS A 71 -37.60 -13.31 19.96
C LYS A 71 -36.94 -14.10 21.11
N GLY A 72 -36.90 -13.54 22.32
CA GLY A 72 -36.12 -14.06 23.44
C GLY A 72 -34.66 -13.58 23.52
N GLY A 73 -34.04 -13.14 22.42
CA GLY A 73 -32.61 -12.75 22.40
C GLY A 73 -32.31 -11.47 23.19
N ILE A 74 -33.11 -10.42 22.98
CA ILE A 74 -32.98 -9.15 23.73
C ILE A 74 -33.48 -9.32 25.16
N GLU A 75 -34.57 -10.05 25.36
CA GLU A 75 -35.16 -10.34 26.69
C GLU A 75 -34.15 -11.06 27.58
N PHE A 76 -33.37 -12.00 27.03
CA PHE A 76 -32.29 -12.66 27.74
C PHE A 76 -31.18 -11.69 28.20
N LEU A 77 -30.78 -10.74 27.35
CA LEU A 77 -29.80 -9.72 27.74
C LEU A 77 -30.35 -8.80 28.83
N LEU A 78 -31.63 -8.42 28.77
CA LEU A 78 -32.28 -7.65 29.84
C LEU A 78 -32.29 -8.44 31.15
N ALA A 79 -32.61 -9.74 31.10
CA ALA A 79 -32.56 -10.63 32.27
C ALA A 79 -31.12 -10.81 32.82
N CYS A 80 -30.09 -10.69 31.98
CA CYS A 80 -28.68 -10.66 32.40
C CYS A 80 -28.28 -9.35 33.11
N GLY A 81 -29.12 -8.31 33.07
CA GLY A 81 -28.89 -7.00 33.70
C GLY A 81 -28.50 -5.89 32.73
N PHE A 82 -28.64 -6.08 31.42
CA PHE A 82 -28.49 -4.97 30.48
C PHE A 82 -29.70 -4.04 30.55
N GLU A 83 -29.46 -2.73 30.47
CA GLU A 83 -30.51 -1.72 30.38
C GLU A 83 -30.54 -1.10 28.99
N ARG A 84 -31.74 -0.76 28.51
CA ARG A 84 -31.89 0.03 27.27
C ARG A 84 -31.49 1.47 27.55
N SER A 85 -30.60 1.99 26.73
CA SER A 85 -30.10 3.36 26.77
C SER A 85 -30.09 3.95 25.36
N ILE A 86 -30.20 5.27 25.26
CA ILE A 86 -30.12 5.99 23.99
C ILE A 86 -28.69 6.52 23.88
N ALA A 87 -27.98 6.18 22.80
CA ALA A 87 -26.65 6.69 22.57
C ALA A 87 -26.69 8.22 22.34
N PRO A 88 -25.75 8.98 22.92
CA PRO A 88 -25.65 10.41 22.66
C PRO A 88 -25.37 10.62 21.16
N ALA A 89 -26.25 11.38 20.50
CA ALA A 89 -26.16 11.62 19.07
C ALA A 89 -24.84 12.33 18.71
N PRO A 90 -24.17 11.95 17.60
CA PRO A 90 -23.10 12.78 17.05
C PRO A 90 -23.69 14.15 16.67
N LEU A 91 -22.96 15.23 16.94
CA LEU A 91 -23.37 16.66 16.84
C LEU A 91 -23.96 17.13 15.49
N LEU A 92 -24.04 16.25 14.49
CA LEU A 92 -24.42 16.54 13.10
C LEU A 92 -25.73 15.87 12.65
N ASN A 93 -26.44 15.12 13.50
CA ASN A 93 -27.69 14.46 13.09
C ASN A 93 -28.84 14.75 14.07
N THR A 94 -29.92 15.36 13.56
CA THR A 94 -31.18 15.63 14.27
C THR A 94 -32.13 14.43 14.30
N GLY A 95 -31.60 13.22 14.10
CA GLY A 95 -32.34 11.97 14.26
C GLY A 95 -32.32 11.50 15.72
N SER A 96 -33.42 10.91 16.18
CA SER A 96 -33.51 10.20 17.47
C SER A 96 -32.28 9.32 17.69
N GLY A 97 -31.61 9.47 18.84
CA GLY A 97 -30.36 8.74 19.13
C GLY A 97 -30.48 7.23 18.97
N ASP A 98 -29.37 6.58 18.63
CA ASP A 98 -29.34 5.14 18.39
C ASP A 98 -29.55 4.36 19.70
N GLU A 99 -30.52 3.45 19.73
CA GLU A 99 -30.75 2.57 20.89
C GLU A 99 -29.57 1.59 21.11
N GLN A 100 -29.13 1.48 22.37
CA GLN A 100 -28.06 0.60 22.82
C GLN A 100 -28.43 -0.12 24.13
N LEU A 101 -27.81 -1.27 24.37
CA LEU A 101 -27.89 -2.01 25.63
C LEU A 101 -26.61 -1.76 26.43
N VAL A 102 -26.72 -1.33 27.68
CA VAL A 102 -25.59 -1.02 28.56
C VAL A 102 -25.71 -1.80 29.87
N LEU A 103 -24.63 -2.48 30.25
CA LEU A 103 -24.50 -3.13 31.56
C LEU A 103 -23.80 -2.17 32.53
N LYS A 104 -24.57 -1.56 33.46
CA LYS A 104 -24.05 -0.57 34.42
C LYS A 104 -23.33 -1.22 35.60
N ASP A 105 -23.98 -2.21 36.21
CA ASP A 105 -23.49 -2.86 37.44
C ASP A 105 -22.71 -4.14 37.15
N ASP A 106 -21.83 -4.49 38.09
CA ASP A 106 -21.05 -5.72 38.01
C ASP A 106 -21.86 -6.92 38.51
N HIS A 107 -22.62 -7.52 37.59
CA HIS A 107 -23.45 -8.70 37.87
C HIS A 107 -22.73 -10.02 37.53
N GLN A 108 -21.47 -10.16 37.92
CA GLN A 108 -20.63 -11.31 37.56
C GLN A 108 -21.25 -12.68 37.91
N SER A 109 -21.87 -12.80 39.10
CA SER A 109 -22.57 -14.02 39.52
C SER A 109 -23.75 -14.38 38.61
N ARG A 110 -24.53 -13.37 38.20
CA ARG A 110 -25.67 -13.53 37.29
C ARG A 110 -25.21 -13.90 35.88
N LEU A 111 -24.13 -13.30 35.38
CA LEU A 111 -23.54 -13.64 34.08
C LEU A 111 -22.99 -15.08 34.05
N LEU A 112 -22.39 -15.54 35.15
CA LEU A 112 -21.96 -16.93 35.31
C LEU A 112 -23.15 -17.90 35.33
N ALA A 113 -24.23 -17.56 36.02
CA ALA A 113 -25.47 -18.35 36.00
C ALA A 113 -26.08 -18.41 34.59
N ALA A 114 -26.21 -17.27 33.91
CA ALA A 114 -26.69 -17.16 32.54
C ALA A 114 -25.87 -18.02 31.57
N ARG A 115 -24.53 -18.00 31.69
CA ARG A 115 -23.64 -18.87 30.92
C ARG A 115 -23.94 -20.35 31.16
N ARG A 116 -24.06 -20.78 32.42
CA ARG A 116 -24.33 -22.18 32.77
C ARG A 116 -25.68 -22.66 32.20
N ILE A 117 -26.72 -21.83 32.29
CA ILE A 117 -28.05 -22.15 31.76
C ILE A 117 -28.01 -22.27 30.22
N LEU A 118 -27.36 -21.32 29.53
CA LEU A 118 -27.18 -21.38 28.08
C LEU A 118 -26.47 -22.67 27.65
N THR A 119 -25.40 -23.05 28.34
CA THR A 119 -24.64 -24.28 28.07
C THR A 119 -25.50 -25.51 28.29
N MET A 120 -26.20 -25.60 29.43
CA MET A 120 -27.06 -26.73 29.76
C MET A 120 -28.17 -26.91 28.71
N ARG A 121 -28.88 -25.84 28.36
CA ARG A 121 -30.00 -25.87 27.41
C ARG A 121 -29.54 -26.14 25.98
N ALA A 122 -28.39 -25.59 25.57
CA ALA A 122 -27.79 -25.88 24.26
C ALA A 122 -27.46 -27.38 24.09
N VAL A 123 -27.02 -28.05 25.16
CA VAL A 123 -26.71 -29.50 25.13
C VAL A 123 -28.00 -30.34 25.21
N GLN A 124 -28.94 -29.98 26.08
CA GLN A 124 -30.16 -30.77 26.33
C GLN A 124 -31.17 -30.68 25.18
N GLU A 125 -31.42 -29.50 24.61
CA GLU A 125 -32.49 -29.30 23.62
C GLU A 125 -32.00 -29.32 22.17
N LEU A 126 -30.77 -28.87 21.91
CA LEU A 126 -30.21 -28.82 20.55
C LEU A 126 -29.17 -29.91 20.27
N GLY A 127 -28.85 -30.77 21.26
CA GLY A 127 -27.88 -31.86 21.09
C GLY A 127 -26.48 -31.41 20.68
N MET A 128 -26.07 -30.18 21.01
CA MET A 128 -24.73 -29.68 20.68
C MET A 128 -23.66 -30.47 21.43
N LYS A 129 -22.61 -30.91 20.71
CA LYS A 129 -21.42 -31.50 21.32
C LYS A 129 -20.64 -30.43 22.08
N ALA A 130 -19.99 -30.80 23.18
CA ALA A 130 -19.18 -29.89 24.00
C ALA A 130 -18.09 -29.14 23.19
N GLU A 131 -17.62 -29.72 22.09
CA GLU A 131 -16.60 -29.17 21.19
C GLU A 131 -17.11 -28.05 20.27
N GLU A 132 -18.44 -27.93 20.07
CA GLU A 132 -19.04 -26.87 19.24
C GLU A 132 -19.36 -25.60 20.05
N LEU A 133 -19.25 -25.68 21.38
CA LEU A 133 -19.52 -24.60 22.30
C LEU A 133 -18.26 -23.74 22.50
N PRO A 134 -18.40 -22.41 22.67
CA PRO A 134 -17.28 -21.55 23.01
C PRO A 134 -16.63 -22.00 24.32
N GLU A 135 -15.36 -22.40 24.26
CA GLU A 135 -14.57 -22.76 25.44
C GLU A 135 -14.43 -21.55 26.36
N TYR A 136 -14.79 -21.72 27.63
CA TYR A 136 -14.50 -20.71 28.65
C TYR A 136 -13.01 -20.68 28.90
N ARG A 137 -12.34 -19.58 28.56
CA ARG A 137 -10.99 -19.32 29.05
C ARG A 137 -11.08 -18.53 30.34
N GLU A 138 -10.70 -19.16 31.45
CA GLU A 138 -10.48 -18.45 32.70
C GLU A 138 -9.41 -17.38 32.49
N PRO A 139 -9.59 -16.16 33.04
CA PRO A 139 -8.56 -15.14 32.97
C PRO A 139 -7.29 -15.70 33.64
N PRO A 140 -6.11 -15.56 33.02
CA PRO A 140 -4.87 -16.03 33.62
C PRO A 140 -4.71 -15.34 34.97
N VAL A 141 -4.49 -16.14 36.02
CA VAL A 141 -4.04 -15.63 37.32
C VAL A 141 -2.75 -14.84 37.09
N VAL A 142 -2.84 -13.52 37.15
CA VAL A 142 -1.69 -12.63 37.14
C VAL A 142 -0.92 -12.85 38.44
N ASN A 143 0.10 -13.71 38.39
CA ASN A 143 1.13 -13.73 39.42
C ASN A 143 1.91 -12.40 39.33
N LEU A 144 1.57 -11.45 40.21
CA LEU A 144 2.29 -10.20 40.43
C LEU A 144 3.65 -10.44 41.14
N THR A 145 4.43 -11.41 40.68
CA THR A 145 5.81 -11.65 41.15
C THR A 145 6.87 -11.26 40.13
N GLY A 146 6.47 -10.75 38.96
CA GLY A 146 7.34 -10.00 38.06
C GLY A 146 7.11 -8.50 38.28
N GLY A 147 8.16 -7.78 38.69
CA GLY A 147 8.11 -6.32 38.82
C GLY A 147 7.54 -5.68 37.56
N ALA A 148 6.83 -4.57 37.74
CA ALA A 148 6.28 -3.76 36.66
C ALA A 148 7.31 -3.67 35.52
N PRO A 149 6.96 -3.99 34.26
CA PRO A 149 7.87 -3.71 33.16
C PRO A 149 8.11 -2.21 33.21
N SER A 150 9.34 -1.83 33.57
CA SER A 150 9.86 -0.49 33.35
C SER A 150 9.41 -0.10 31.97
N ALA A 151 8.70 1.03 31.85
CA ALA A 151 8.24 1.59 30.60
C ALA A 151 9.35 1.42 29.56
N ALA A 152 9.21 0.41 28.69
CA ALA A 152 10.14 0.21 27.61
C ALA A 152 10.04 1.48 26.79
N GLU A 153 11.13 2.24 26.77
CA GLU A 153 11.27 3.56 26.18
C GLU A 153 10.57 3.58 24.82
N PHE A 154 9.38 4.20 24.79
CA PHE A 154 8.53 4.24 23.60
C PHE A 154 9.31 4.93 22.50
N ASN A 155 9.78 4.17 21.50
CA ASN A 155 10.55 4.68 20.39
C ASN A 155 9.62 4.92 19.19
N PRO A 156 9.27 6.19 18.87
CA PRO A 156 8.30 6.50 17.82
C PRO A 156 8.76 6.10 16.41
N TYR A 157 10.04 5.72 16.25
CA TYR A 157 10.65 5.38 14.98
C TYR A 157 10.80 3.88 14.75
N VAL A 158 10.42 3.04 15.71
CA VAL A 158 10.44 1.58 15.56
C VAL A 158 9.03 1.10 15.25
N GLY A 159 8.88 0.33 14.17
CA GLY A 159 7.59 -0.22 13.78
C GLY A 159 7.11 -1.24 14.81
N HIS A 160 6.09 -0.89 15.59
CA HIS A 160 5.46 -1.83 16.50
C HIS A 160 4.61 -2.83 15.71
N ARG A 161 4.75 -4.13 16.04
CA ARG A 161 3.82 -5.15 15.54
C ARG A 161 2.49 -4.93 16.26
N PHE A 162 1.42 -4.68 15.50
CA PHE A 162 0.06 -4.76 16.04
C PHE A 162 -0.39 -6.22 15.97
N ASP A 163 0.07 -7.05 16.91
CA ASP A 163 -0.41 -8.42 17.01
C ASP A 163 -1.66 -8.45 17.89
N ALA A 164 -2.80 -8.84 17.29
CA ALA A 164 -4.07 -8.93 18.01
C ALA A 164 -4.02 -9.93 19.18
N GLN A 165 -3.07 -10.86 19.15
CA GLN A 165 -2.79 -11.82 20.22
C GLN A 165 -2.08 -11.17 21.42
N SER A 166 -1.13 -10.25 21.21
CA SER A 166 -0.44 -9.52 22.27
C SER A 166 -1.39 -8.59 23.03
N LEU A 167 -2.30 -7.94 22.29
CA LEU A 167 -3.39 -7.10 22.81
C LEU A 167 -4.44 -7.90 23.59
N ALA A 168 -4.61 -9.19 23.27
CA ALA A 168 -5.53 -10.08 23.99
C ALA A 168 -4.93 -10.59 25.31
N VAL A 169 -3.60 -10.69 25.40
CA VAL A 169 -2.88 -11.19 26.58
C VAL A 169 -2.42 -10.04 27.50
N GLY A 170 -2.50 -8.77 27.05
CA GLY A 170 -2.09 -7.62 27.84
C GLY A 170 -0.56 -7.51 28.02
N VAL A 171 0.19 -8.23 27.19
CA VAL A 171 1.66 -8.27 27.23
C VAL A 171 2.16 -7.71 25.91
N ASP A 172 2.74 -6.50 25.95
CA ASP A 172 3.48 -5.93 24.83
C ASP A 172 4.82 -6.69 24.71
N LEU A 173 4.82 -7.78 23.95
CA LEU A 173 6.05 -8.57 23.71
C LEU A 173 7.09 -7.83 22.85
N GLY A 174 6.81 -6.58 22.44
CA GLY A 174 7.65 -5.85 21.50
C GLY A 174 7.80 -6.55 20.16
N PRO A 175 8.36 -5.89 19.14
CA PRO A 175 8.83 -6.63 17.97
C PRO A 175 10.00 -7.54 18.41
N ASP A 176 10.05 -8.77 17.86
CA ASP A 176 11.29 -9.56 17.90
C ASP A 176 12.46 -8.67 17.49
N PRO A 177 13.63 -8.73 18.15
CA PRO A 177 14.77 -7.87 17.81
C PRO A 177 15.25 -8.02 16.35
N ASN A 178 14.80 -9.08 15.66
CA ASN A 178 15.08 -9.35 14.25
C ASN A 178 13.87 -9.13 13.30
N TYR A 179 12.76 -8.53 13.77
CA TYR A 179 11.60 -8.31 12.90
C TYR A 179 11.86 -7.19 11.90
N ILE A 180 11.80 -7.52 10.61
CA ILE A 180 11.89 -6.57 9.49
C ILE A 180 10.53 -6.53 8.79
N SER A 181 9.99 -5.33 8.58
CA SER A 181 8.71 -5.18 7.89
C SER A 181 8.80 -5.69 6.44
N LYS A 182 7.70 -6.17 5.86
CA LYS A 182 7.69 -6.62 4.46
C LYS A 182 8.17 -5.51 3.50
N THR A 183 7.79 -4.27 3.79
CA THR A 183 8.22 -3.08 3.06
C THR A 183 9.72 -2.81 3.20
N ASP A 184 10.28 -2.96 4.40
CA ASP A 184 11.73 -2.75 4.63
C ASP A 184 12.57 -3.88 4.01
N SER A 185 12.08 -5.12 4.05
CA SER A 185 12.75 -6.24 3.39
C SER A 185 12.78 -6.07 1.86
N GLU A 186 11.68 -5.59 1.25
CA GLU A 186 11.65 -5.28 -0.17
C GLU A 186 12.57 -4.10 -0.51
N LEU A 187 12.58 -3.06 0.32
CA LEU A 187 13.50 -1.92 0.18
C LEU A 187 14.96 -2.36 0.18
N GLN A 188 15.36 -3.20 1.14
CA GLN A 188 16.71 -3.76 1.22
C GLN A 188 17.07 -4.59 -0.03
N LYS A 189 16.17 -5.45 -0.50
CA LYS A 189 16.38 -6.23 -1.74
C LYS A 189 16.59 -5.34 -2.96
N LEU A 190 15.85 -4.24 -3.08
CA LEU A 190 16.01 -3.29 -4.19
C LEU A 190 17.33 -2.53 -4.10
N LEU A 191 17.75 -2.13 -2.90
CA LEU A 191 19.06 -1.50 -2.66
C LEU A 191 20.22 -2.44 -3.01
N GLU A 192 20.16 -3.69 -2.55
CA GLU A 192 21.17 -4.72 -2.89
C GLU A 192 21.22 -4.96 -4.40
N LYS A 193 20.06 -5.03 -5.05
CA LYS A 193 19.97 -5.19 -6.51
C LYS A 193 20.58 -3.99 -7.23
N GLN A 194 20.31 -2.76 -6.78
CA GLN A 194 20.92 -1.54 -7.32
C GLN A 194 22.44 -1.58 -7.17
N ALA A 195 22.96 -1.90 -5.99
CA ALA A 195 24.40 -2.00 -5.74
C ALA A 195 25.06 -3.07 -6.60
N LYS A 196 24.40 -4.22 -6.79
CA LYS A 196 24.89 -5.28 -7.67
C LYS A 196 24.93 -4.85 -9.14
N LEU A 197 23.89 -4.15 -9.60
CA LEU A 197 23.85 -3.59 -10.95
C LEU A 197 24.92 -2.50 -11.14
N GLU A 198 25.22 -1.71 -10.11
CA GLU A 198 26.30 -0.72 -10.13
C GLU A 198 27.69 -1.37 -10.12
N ALA A 199 27.89 -2.46 -9.38
CA ALA A 199 29.15 -3.19 -9.30
C ALA A 199 29.48 -4.00 -10.56
N GLN A 200 28.47 -4.50 -11.28
CA GLN A 200 28.65 -5.26 -12.53
C GLN A 200 29.08 -4.37 -13.72
N ARG A 201 29.28 -3.06 -13.52
CA ARG A 201 29.57 -2.12 -14.59
C ARG A 201 31.05 -2.14 -14.93
N GLN A 202 31.34 -2.21 -16.23
CA GLN A 202 32.69 -2.05 -16.75
C GLN A 202 33.13 -0.59 -16.56
N LYS A 203 34.40 -0.40 -16.18
CA LYS A 203 35.02 0.93 -16.21
C LYS A 203 35.10 1.37 -17.67
N ILE A 204 34.65 2.59 -17.92
CA ILE A 204 34.66 3.20 -19.24
C ILE A 204 35.77 4.24 -19.21
N ASP A 205 36.69 4.16 -20.15
CA ASP A 205 37.71 5.19 -20.32
C ASP A 205 37.06 6.46 -20.90
N PRO A 206 37.44 7.66 -20.40
CA PRO A 206 36.84 8.91 -20.82
C PRO A 206 37.23 9.23 -22.27
N GLU A 207 36.35 8.87 -23.20
CA GLU A 207 36.44 9.24 -24.61
C GLU A 207 35.85 10.65 -24.79
N TRP A 208 36.70 11.62 -25.14
CA TRP A 208 36.31 13.01 -25.40
C TRP A 208 36.13 13.27 -26.89
N ARG A 209 35.11 14.07 -27.24
CA ARG A 209 34.89 14.56 -28.61
C ARG A 209 34.52 16.02 -28.60
N ALA A 210 35.13 16.80 -29.49
CA ALA A 210 34.84 18.21 -29.64
C ALA A 210 33.92 18.47 -30.83
N PHE A 211 32.99 19.40 -30.66
CA PHE A 211 32.07 19.86 -31.71
C PHE A 211 32.24 21.36 -31.89
N ARG A 212 32.26 21.78 -33.15
CA ARG A 212 32.29 23.20 -33.50
C ARG A 212 30.94 23.88 -33.19
N PRO A 213 30.91 25.21 -33.00
CA PRO A 213 29.68 25.94 -32.71
C PRO A 213 28.56 25.67 -33.73
N ASP A 214 28.93 25.54 -35.01
CA ASP A 214 28.02 25.36 -36.16
C ASP A 214 27.63 23.91 -36.44
N GLU A 215 28.24 22.95 -35.73
CA GLU A 215 27.98 21.53 -35.95
C GLU A 215 26.84 21.06 -35.03
N SER A 216 25.73 20.66 -35.65
CA SER A 216 24.68 19.94 -34.95
C SER A 216 25.13 18.51 -34.72
N VAL A 217 25.14 18.07 -33.47
CA VAL A 217 25.43 16.68 -33.09
C VAL A 217 24.41 15.79 -33.79
N ASN A 218 24.84 15.09 -34.85
CA ASN A 218 24.00 14.12 -35.53
C ASN A 218 23.96 12.87 -34.65
N VAL A 219 22.99 12.82 -33.75
CA VAL A 219 22.74 11.63 -32.95
C VAL A 219 22.12 10.61 -33.90
N SER A 220 22.95 9.78 -34.52
CA SER A 220 22.49 8.64 -35.30
C SER A 220 21.66 7.75 -34.38
N ALA A 221 20.35 7.96 -34.40
CA ALA A 221 19.36 7.01 -33.96
C ALA A 221 19.41 5.84 -34.94
N LEU A 222 20.45 5.01 -34.84
CA LEU A 222 20.45 3.66 -35.40
C LEU A 222 19.63 2.75 -34.47
N ALA A 223 18.43 3.20 -34.12
CA ALA A 223 17.32 2.30 -33.85
C ALA A 223 16.81 1.91 -35.23
N SER A 224 17.11 0.68 -35.63
CA SER A 224 16.65 0.05 -36.86
C SER A 224 15.12 0.17 -36.97
N SER A 225 14.66 1.23 -37.61
CA SER A 225 13.36 1.25 -38.28
C SER A 225 13.70 1.14 -39.77
N PRO A 226 13.30 0.06 -40.45
CA PRO A 226 13.53 -0.04 -41.89
C PRO A 226 12.68 1.06 -42.55
N ALA A 227 13.34 2.12 -42.99
CA ALA A 227 12.75 3.09 -43.90
C ALA A 227 12.72 2.44 -45.28
N GLU A 228 11.72 1.59 -45.51
CA GLU A 228 11.28 1.32 -46.86
C GLU A 228 10.53 2.57 -47.36
N THR A 229 11.05 3.11 -48.45
CA THR A 229 10.32 3.94 -49.40
C THR A 229 9.06 3.19 -49.85
N GLY A 230 7.94 3.45 -49.20
CA GLY A 230 6.65 2.85 -49.50
C GLY A 230 5.52 3.75 -49.05
N SER A 231 4.66 4.10 -50.02
CA SER A 231 3.35 4.76 -49.92
C SER A 231 2.82 5.12 -48.53
N SER A 232 2.39 6.37 -48.43
CA SER A 232 1.46 6.95 -47.44
C SER A 232 0.48 5.93 -46.86
N SER A 233 0.85 5.31 -45.75
CA SER A 233 -0.06 4.58 -44.88
C SER A 233 -0.18 5.39 -43.59
N ASN A 234 -1.37 5.94 -43.37
CA ASN A 234 -1.76 6.52 -42.09
C ASN A 234 -1.56 5.44 -41.03
N VAL A 235 -0.47 5.52 -40.27
CA VAL A 235 -0.32 4.81 -39.00
C VAL A 235 -1.37 5.42 -38.09
N SER A 236 -2.51 4.75 -37.98
CA SER A 236 -3.56 5.09 -37.02
C SER A 236 -3.01 4.86 -35.62
N GLY A 237 -2.35 5.87 -35.06
CA GLY A 237 -2.08 5.96 -33.64
C GLY A 237 -3.38 5.86 -32.83
N PRO A 238 -3.30 5.62 -31.52
CA PRO A 238 -4.46 5.64 -30.64
C PRO A 238 -5.26 6.92 -30.90
N SER A 239 -6.56 6.79 -31.18
CA SER A 239 -7.40 7.94 -31.50
C SER A 239 -7.34 8.98 -30.38
N ASP A 240 -7.46 10.26 -30.71
CA ASP A 240 -7.43 11.36 -29.72
C ASP A 240 -8.43 11.15 -28.58
N SER A 241 -9.54 10.45 -28.85
CA SER A 241 -10.51 10.03 -27.84
C SER A 241 -9.95 9.03 -26.82
N SER A 242 -9.08 8.11 -27.24
CA SER A 242 -8.39 7.17 -26.35
C SER A 242 -7.41 7.90 -25.44
N LEU A 243 -6.65 8.85 -25.98
CA LEU A 243 -5.73 9.69 -25.20
C LEU A 243 -6.49 10.56 -24.18
N LEU A 244 -7.66 11.09 -24.56
CA LEU A 244 -8.53 11.85 -23.66
C LEU A 244 -9.12 10.99 -22.53
N ALA A 245 -9.59 9.78 -22.86
CA ALA A 245 -10.13 8.84 -21.87
C ALA A 245 -9.05 8.39 -20.87
N GLU A 246 -7.83 8.12 -21.35
CA GLU A 246 -6.70 7.76 -20.50
C GLU A 246 -6.30 8.93 -19.58
N ARG A 247 -6.29 10.16 -20.09
CA ARG A 247 -6.05 11.37 -19.30
C ARG A 247 -7.13 11.57 -18.23
N MET A 248 -8.41 11.42 -18.56
CA MET A 248 -9.51 11.55 -17.59
C MET A 248 -9.42 10.48 -16.50
N LYS A 249 -9.11 9.23 -16.88
CA LYS A 249 -8.94 8.14 -15.92
C LYS A 249 -7.76 8.40 -14.97
N LYS A 250 -6.62 8.86 -15.49
CA LYS A 250 -5.44 9.22 -14.68
C LYS A 250 -5.77 10.35 -13.70
N GLN A 251 -6.47 11.38 -14.14
CA GLN A 251 -6.88 12.50 -13.30
C GLN A 251 -7.83 12.08 -12.18
N GLN A 252 -8.80 11.20 -12.47
CA GLN A 252 -9.70 10.67 -11.45
C GLN A 252 -8.96 9.81 -10.42
N GLN A 253 -7.99 9.00 -10.87
CA GLN A 253 -7.18 8.17 -9.98
C GLN A 253 -6.21 9.00 -9.12
N GLU A 254 -5.67 10.11 -9.62
CA GLU A 254 -4.86 11.05 -8.84
C GLU A 254 -5.71 11.76 -7.78
N ARG A 255 -6.95 12.16 -8.14
CA ARG A 255 -7.90 12.76 -7.19
C ARG A 255 -8.27 11.78 -6.07
N LEU A 256 -8.59 10.54 -6.42
CA LEU A 256 -8.86 9.49 -5.43
C LEU A 256 -7.64 9.17 -4.58
N GLN A 257 -6.43 9.12 -5.14
CA GLN A 257 -5.19 8.96 -4.37
C GLN A 257 -4.92 10.13 -3.44
N ARG A 258 -5.34 11.35 -3.78
CA ARG A 258 -5.20 12.51 -2.90
C ARG A 258 -6.26 12.53 -1.80
N GLU A 259 -7.48 12.11 -2.12
CA GLU A 259 -8.61 12.05 -1.18
C GLU A 259 -8.51 10.84 -0.23
N GLN A 260 -7.97 9.71 -0.71
CA GLN A 260 -7.78 8.46 0.05
C GLN A 260 -6.32 8.23 0.47
N GLY A 261 -5.40 9.13 0.09
CA GLY A 261 -3.98 9.03 0.36
C GLY A 261 -3.69 9.17 1.84
N GLY A 262 -3.64 8.04 2.54
CA GLY A 262 -3.22 7.98 3.93
C GLY A 262 -1.76 8.41 4.12
N PHE A 263 -1.31 8.41 5.38
CA PHE A 263 0.08 8.70 5.71
C PHE A 263 1.02 7.64 5.12
N THR A 264 2.00 8.08 4.31
CA THR A 264 3.05 7.18 3.80
C THR A 264 4.23 7.15 4.78
N THR A 265 4.67 5.94 5.12
CA THR A 265 5.88 5.75 5.91
C THR A 265 7.11 6.14 5.09
N LYS A 266 8.21 6.47 5.76
CA LYS A 266 9.50 6.75 5.10
C LYS A 266 9.93 5.58 4.20
N ALA A 267 9.77 4.35 4.69
CA ALA A 267 10.05 3.13 3.94
C ALA A 267 9.23 3.03 2.64
N MET A 268 7.93 3.38 2.66
CA MET A 268 7.10 3.39 1.44
C MET A 268 7.57 4.44 0.42
N ARG A 269 7.94 5.65 0.87
CA ARG A 269 8.48 6.70 0.00
C ARG A 269 9.82 6.32 -0.61
N ASP A 270 10.71 5.74 0.18
CA ASP A 270 12.04 5.31 -0.26
C ASP A 270 11.92 4.14 -1.26
N LEU A 271 10.99 3.22 -1.02
CA LEU A 271 10.70 2.08 -1.91
C LEU A 271 10.16 2.57 -3.26
N GLU A 272 9.18 3.49 -3.29
CA GLU A 272 8.70 4.09 -4.53
C GLU A 272 9.79 4.83 -5.29
N LYS A 273 10.66 5.55 -4.57
CA LYS A 273 11.79 6.27 -5.16
C LYS A 273 12.75 5.30 -5.84
N LEU A 274 13.11 4.19 -5.19
CA LEU A 274 13.99 3.16 -5.75
C LEU A 274 13.34 2.40 -6.91
N LYS A 275 12.02 2.16 -6.86
CA LYS A 275 11.30 1.54 -7.98
C LYS A 275 11.33 2.42 -9.23
N LYS A 276 11.27 3.74 -9.05
CA LYS A 276 11.35 4.73 -10.14
C LYS A 276 12.78 4.98 -10.61
N GLU A 277 13.78 4.72 -9.76
CA GLU A 277 15.18 4.93 -10.08
C GLU A 277 15.65 3.91 -11.15
N LYS A 278 16.34 4.42 -12.17
CA LYS A 278 16.93 3.62 -13.25
C LYS A 278 18.44 3.65 -13.10
N VAL A 279 19.09 2.50 -13.26
CA VAL A 279 20.55 2.43 -13.26
C VAL A 279 21.02 2.54 -14.70
N TYR A 280 21.72 3.63 -15.00
CA TYR A 280 22.29 3.89 -16.31
C TYR A 280 23.70 3.31 -16.41
N SER A 281 24.07 2.71 -17.54
CA SER A 281 25.37 2.09 -17.78
C SER A 281 26.51 3.09 -17.97
N HIS A 282 26.19 4.28 -18.46
CA HIS A 282 27.09 5.43 -18.58
C HIS A 282 26.30 6.75 -18.52
N VAL A 283 27.02 7.85 -18.42
CA VAL A 283 26.53 9.24 -18.45
C VAL A 283 27.19 9.94 -19.61
N THR A 284 26.41 10.69 -20.39
CA THR A 284 26.94 11.55 -21.43
C THR A 284 26.95 13.00 -20.94
N LEU A 285 28.14 13.56 -20.73
CA LEU A 285 28.30 14.96 -20.34
C LEU A 285 28.60 15.81 -21.56
N THR A 286 27.82 16.88 -21.75
CA THR A 286 28.09 17.92 -22.76
C THR A 286 28.57 19.18 -22.05
N VAL A 287 29.85 19.48 -22.18
CA VAL A 287 30.49 20.67 -21.63
C VAL A 287 30.49 21.77 -22.69
N LYS A 288 29.86 22.91 -22.39
CA LYS A 288 29.78 24.07 -23.28
C LYS A 288 30.74 25.15 -22.82
N PHE A 289 31.56 25.62 -23.75
CA PHE A 289 32.48 26.72 -23.52
C PHE A 289 31.83 28.07 -23.90
N PRO A 290 32.33 29.20 -23.36
CA PRO A 290 31.80 30.54 -23.65
C PRO A 290 31.93 30.98 -25.12
N ASP A 291 32.83 30.37 -25.88
CA ASP A 291 33.06 30.58 -27.31
C ASP A 291 32.08 29.81 -28.21
N GLY A 292 31.20 28.98 -27.63
CA GLY A 292 30.21 28.18 -28.35
C GLY A 292 30.66 26.76 -28.70
N TYR A 293 31.92 26.40 -28.42
CA TYR A 293 32.40 25.04 -28.62
C TYR A 293 31.80 24.08 -27.58
N LYS A 294 31.67 22.81 -27.96
CA LYS A 294 31.05 21.78 -27.11
C LYS A 294 31.96 20.58 -27.04
N LEU A 295 32.13 20.05 -25.84
CA LEU A 295 32.91 18.85 -25.59
C LEU A 295 31.98 17.79 -25.01
N VAL A 296 31.94 16.60 -25.61
CA VAL A 296 31.13 15.49 -25.17
C VAL A 296 32.03 14.39 -24.63
N GLY A 297 31.74 13.92 -23.42
CA GLY A 297 32.48 12.82 -22.77
C GLY A 297 31.55 11.78 -22.17
N LYS A 298 32.01 10.53 -22.14
CA LYS A 298 31.32 9.41 -21.49
C LYS A 298 31.93 9.15 -20.11
N PHE A 299 31.08 9.04 -19.10
CA PHE A 299 31.49 8.83 -17.70
C PHE A 299 30.61 7.80 -17.00
N VAL A 300 31.06 7.33 -15.84
CA VAL A 300 30.23 6.53 -14.93
C VAL A 300 29.54 7.48 -13.94
N PRO A 301 28.25 7.32 -13.59
CA PRO A 301 27.53 8.10 -12.57
C PRO A 301 28.25 8.18 -11.21
N SER A 302 29.04 7.16 -10.87
CA SER A 302 29.82 7.09 -9.64
C SER A 302 31.12 7.90 -9.70
N ASP A 303 31.52 8.38 -10.88
CA ASP A 303 32.71 9.20 -11.04
C ASP A 303 32.52 10.56 -10.37
N LYS A 304 33.62 11.08 -9.82
CA LYS A 304 33.66 12.40 -9.19
C LYS A 304 33.87 13.47 -10.24
N ILE A 305 33.31 14.65 -9.99
CA ILE A 305 33.53 15.83 -10.85
C ILE A 305 35.01 16.20 -10.96
N LYS A 306 35.82 15.93 -9.92
CA LYS A 306 37.29 16.08 -9.97
C LYS A 306 37.93 15.31 -11.13
N LEU A 307 37.46 14.10 -11.43
CA LEU A 307 37.99 13.31 -12.55
C LEU A 307 37.65 13.98 -13.88
N VAL A 308 36.41 14.46 -14.04
CA VAL A 308 35.97 15.20 -15.23
C VAL A 308 36.82 16.45 -15.44
N LEU A 309 37.00 17.26 -14.39
CA LEU A 309 37.85 18.47 -14.44
C LEU A 309 39.29 18.14 -14.84
N GLY A 310 39.91 17.12 -14.21
CA GLY A 310 41.27 16.70 -14.51
C GLY A 310 41.41 16.15 -15.94
N SER A 311 40.42 15.37 -16.41
CA SER A 311 40.42 14.84 -17.77
C SER A 311 40.29 15.96 -18.82
N ILE A 312 39.45 16.98 -18.60
CA ILE A 312 39.36 18.15 -19.48
C ILE A 312 40.68 18.92 -19.49
N GLN A 313 41.27 19.18 -18.32
CA GLN A 313 42.54 19.89 -18.20
C GLN A 313 43.68 19.15 -18.91
N GLN A 314 43.76 17.83 -18.78
CA GLN A 314 44.88 17.04 -19.33
C GLN A 314 44.74 16.72 -20.81
N HIS A 315 43.53 16.42 -21.29
CA HIS A 315 43.33 15.83 -22.62
C HIS A 315 42.58 16.75 -23.59
N CYS A 316 41.93 17.82 -23.11
CA CYS A 316 41.06 18.63 -23.96
C CYS A 316 41.52 20.06 -24.16
N LEU A 317 42.30 20.62 -23.23
CA LEU A 317 42.73 22.02 -23.30
C LEU A 317 44.16 22.14 -23.82
N THR A 318 44.37 23.06 -24.76
CA THR A 318 45.72 23.43 -25.25
C THR A 318 46.49 24.24 -24.20
N ILE A 319 45.78 25.02 -23.37
CA ILE A 319 46.36 25.88 -22.33
C ILE A 319 45.78 25.49 -20.96
N GLN A 320 46.68 25.20 -20.01
CA GLN A 320 46.32 24.91 -18.62
C GLN A 320 45.81 26.19 -17.94
N ASN A 321 44.49 26.28 -17.75
CA ASN A 321 43.85 27.38 -17.03
C ASN A 321 42.89 26.86 -15.97
N ASP A 322 42.67 27.68 -14.95
CA ASP A 322 41.70 27.40 -13.89
C ASP A 322 40.27 27.75 -14.35
N PHE A 323 39.41 26.74 -14.38
CA PHE A 323 38.00 26.88 -14.68
C PHE A 323 37.14 26.09 -13.70
N ASP A 324 35.90 26.54 -13.56
CA ASP A 324 34.85 25.84 -12.83
C ASP A 324 33.74 25.42 -13.79
N LEU A 325 33.02 24.36 -13.39
CA LEU A 325 31.86 23.86 -14.11
C LEU A 325 30.57 24.29 -13.41
N TYR A 326 29.54 24.65 -14.16
CA TYR A 326 28.25 25.07 -13.62
C TYR A 326 27.06 24.60 -14.46
N ILE A 327 25.89 24.52 -13.83
CA ILE A 327 24.60 24.24 -14.48
C ILE A 327 23.68 25.46 -14.41
N THR A 328 22.71 25.55 -15.32
CA THR A 328 21.70 26.61 -15.38
C THR A 328 20.43 26.10 -16.09
N PRO A 329 19.20 26.53 -15.73
CA PRO A 329 18.80 27.47 -14.66
C PRO A 329 18.22 26.78 -13.41
N PRO A 330 18.52 27.21 -12.15
CA PRO A 330 19.33 28.35 -11.72
C PRO A 330 20.84 28.08 -11.80
N ARG A 331 21.65 29.15 -11.86
CA ARG A 331 23.11 29.05 -11.94
C ARG A 331 23.67 28.42 -10.65
N ARG A 332 24.25 27.21 -10.77
CA ARG A 332 24.83 26.48 -9.64
C ARG A 332 26.20 25.91 -10.03
N LEU A 333 27.22 26.22 -9.25
CA LEU A 333 28.57 25.69 -9.44
C LEU A 333 28.63 24.23 -8.98
N LEU A 334 29.35 23.40 -9.74
CA LEU A 334 29.55 21.99 -9.45
C LEU A 334 30.76 21.79 -8.54
N LEU A 335 30.57 21.06 -7.44
CA LEU A 335 31.62 20.81 -6.44
C LEU A 335 32.48 19.60 -6.84
N SER A 336 33.80 19.75 -6.83
CA SER A 336 34.74 18.71 -7.27
C SER A 336 34.68 17.41 -6.45
N THR A 337 34.17 17.46 -5.22
CA THR A 337 34.10 16.31 -4.30
C THR A 337 32.92 15.38 -4.56
N ARG A 338 31.86 15.87 -5.20
CA ARG A 338 30.60 15.14 -5.41
C ARG A 338 30.64 14.28 -6.67
N THR A 339 29.81 13.25 -6.69
CA THR A 339 29.67 12.35 -7.86
C THR A 339 28.65 12.89 -8.85
N LEU A 340 28.74 12.44 -10.12
CA LEU A 340 27.79 12.82 -11.16
C LEU A 340 26.34 12.45 -10.80
N LYS A 341 26.14 11.30 -10.11
CA LYS A 341 24.84 10.87 -9.58
C LYS A 341 24.30 11.80 -8.48
N GLN A 342 25.15 12.27 -7.57
CA GLN A 342 24.74 13.16 -6.47
C GLN A 342 24.35 14.56 -6.95
N GLU A 343 24.84 14.96 -8.12
CA GLU A 343 24.63 16.27 -8.73
C GLU A 343 23.51 16.27 -9.78
N ASP A 344 22.75 15.17 -9.87
CA ASP A 344 21.67 14.94 -10.83
C ASP A 344 22.09 15.11 -12.30
N LEU A 345 23.37 14.78 -12.62
CA LEU A 345 23.92 14.88 -13.97
C LEU A 345 23.68 13.61 -14.81
N VAL A 346 22.73 12.78 -14.41
CA VAL A 346 22.42 11.46 -14.99
C VAL A 346 21.03 11.52 -15.65
N PRO A 347 20.82 10.94 -16.85
CA PRO A 347 21.77 10.15 -17.65
C PRO A 347 22.57 10.94 -18.67
N ALA A 348 22.13 12.15 -19.00
CA ALA A 348 22.84 13.06 -19.88
C ALA A 348 22.64 14.48 -19.37
N ALA A 349 23.73 15.25 -19.27
CA ALA A 349 23.68 16.58 -18.71
C ALA A 349 24.47 17.59 -19.55
N LYS A 350 23.95 18.81 -19.60
CA LYS A 350 24.62 19.96 -20.19
C LYS A 350 25.21 20.80 -19.07
N VAL A 351 26.52 21.02 -19.15
CA VAL A 351 27.31 21.75 -18.17
C VAL A 351 28.03 22.86 -18.90
N PHE A 352 28.30 23.96 -18.23
CA PHE A 352 28.93 25.14 -18.79
C PHE A 352 30.24 25.42 -18.06
N VAL A 353 31.21 25.97 -18.79
CA VAL A 353 32.52 26.35 -18.25
C VAL A 353 32.51 27.83 -17.88
N SER A 354 33.02 28.16 -16.70
CA SER A 354 33.36 29.53 -16.30
C SER A 354 34.84 29.64 -15.95
N TRP A 355 35.52 30.61 -16.56
CA TRP A 355 36.91 30.93 -16.29
C TRP A 355 37.04 31.74 -14.99
N LYS A 356 38.01 31.40 -14.12
CA LYS A 356 38.29 32.18 -12.90
C LYS A 356 39.05 33.47 -13.18
N GLN A 357 39.86 33.48 -14.22
CA GLN A 357 40.61 34.63 -14.71
C GLN A 357 40.06 35.09 -16.06
N SER A 358 40.67 36.12 -16.67
CA SER A 358 40.33 36.52 -18.04
C SER A 358 40.39 35.32 -18.98
N PRO A 359 39.43 35.17 -19.91
CA PRO A 359 39.45 34.05 -20.85
C PRO A 359 40.78 34.06 -21.61
N PRO A 360 41.44 32.90 -21.78
CA PRO A 360 42.63 32.80 -22.62
C PRO A 360 42.32 33.23 -24.06
N GLN A 361 43.34 33.40 -24.91
CA GLN A 361 43.13 33.65 -26.33
C GLN A 361 42.67 32.34 -27.00
N ALA A 362 41.52 32.36 -27.69
CA ALA A 362 41.00 31.20 -28.41
C ALA A 362 41.97 30.77 -29.54
N PRO A 363 42.04 29.48 -29.93
CA PRO A 363 41.18 28.35 -29.51
C PRO A 363 41.59 27.66 -28.20
N TYR A 364 40.61 27.20 -27.41
CA TYR A 364 40.86 26.56 -26.12
C TYR A 364 41.00 25.04 -26.20
N ILE A 365 40.40 24.44 -27.22
CA ILE A 365 40.26 22.99 -27.37
C ILE A 365 41.28 22.49 -28.38
N GLU A 366 41.90 21.37 -28.05
CA GLU A 366 42.91 20.71 -28.88
C GLU A 366 42.29 20.15 -30.18
N GLU A 367 42.99 20.32 -31.32
CA GLU A 367 42.43 20.08 -32.65
C GLU A 367 42.21 18.58 -32.97
N SER A 368 42.94 17.66 -32.34
CA SER A 368 42.79 16.22 -32.58
C SER A 368 41.44 15.67 -32.12
N LEU A 369 40.77 16.37 -31.19
CA LEU A 369 39.45 15.99 -30.67
C LEU A 369 38.29 16.20 -31.67
N PHE A 370 38.52 16.89 -32.77
CA PHE A 370 37.51 17.15 -33.80
C PHE A 370 37.49 16.09 -34.92
N GLU A 371 38.49 15.20 -35.01
CA GLU A 371 38.61 14.20 -36.10
C GLU A 371 37.89 12.87 -35.80
N VAL A 372 37.39 12.66 -34.57
CA VAL A 372 36.80 11.39 -34.14
C VAL A 372 35.34 11.25 -34.61
N LEU A 373 35.14 10.62 -35.77
CA LEU A 373 33.85 10.44 -36.46
C LEU A 373 32.94 9.31 -35.93
N GLN A 374 33.21 8.71 -34.77
CA GLN A 374 32.32 7.67 -34.24
C GLN A 374 30.96 8.25 -33.78
N PRO A 375 29.83 7.54 -33.93
CA PRO A 375 28.54 7.99 -33.41
C PRO A 375 28.53 8.05 -31.88
N ILE A 376 27.75 8.97 -31.30
CA ILE A 376 27.55 9.05 -29.84
C ILE A 376 26.53 7.99 -29.44
N SER A 377 26.93 7.02 -28.61
CA SER A 377 26.00 6.04 -28.04
C SER A 377 25.14 6.68 -26.95
N PHE A 378 23.85 6.39 -26.95
CA PHE A 378 22.96 6.77 -25.85
C PHE A 378 23.24 5.90 -24.60
N PRO A 379 23.09 6.47 -23.39
CA PRO A 379 23.25 5.74 -22.14
C PRO A 379 22.20 4.63 -22.02
N GLU A 380 22.65 3.38 -22.00
CA GLU A 380 21.78 2.22 -21.79
C GLU A 380 21.24 2.25 -20.35
N SER A 381 19.93 2.11 -20.17
CA SER A 381 19.29 2.12 -18.85
C SER A 381 18.74 0.74 -18.52
N LYS A 382 19.10 0.18 -17.36
CA LYS A 382 18.47 -1.01 -16.81
C LYS A 382 17.52 -0.59 -15.66
N PRO A 383 16.21 -0.88 -15.75
CA PRO A 383 15.30 -0.57 -14.65
C PRO A 383 15.62 -1.47 -13.45
N ILE A 384 15.53 -0.93 -12.23
CA ILE A 384 15.75 -1.70 -11.00
C ILE A 384 14.61 -2.72 -10.80
N VAL A 385 13.39 -2.38 -11.24
CA VAL A 385 12.24 -3.28 -11.26
C VAL A 385 11.78 -3.49 -12.70
N ASP A 386 11.82 -4.74 -13.17
CA ASP A 386 11.21 -5.14 -14.44
C ASP A 386 9.69 -5.25 -14.23
N GLU A 387 8.95 -4.16 -14.51
CA GLU A 387 7.48 -4.23 -14.56
C GLU A 387 6.98 -5.14 -15.70
N SER A 388 7.84 -5.44 -16.67
CA SER A 388 7.62 -6.36 -17.79
C SER A 388 7.54 -7.83 -17.37
N LYS A 389 8.19 -8.24 -16.28
CA LYS A 389 8.18 -9.64 -15.82
C LYS A 389 6.87 -10.08 -15.15
N GLY A 390 5.94 -9.16 -14.88
CA GLY A 390 4.60 -9.50 -14.38
C GLY A 390 3.63 -10.02 -15.45
N LYS A 391 3.98 -9.98 -16.74
CA LYS A 391 3.06 -10.31 -17.85
C LYS A 391 3.52 -11.42 -18.79
N SER A 392 4.66 -12.07 -18.55
CA SER A 392 5.20 -13.11 -19.44
C SER A 392 5.75 -14.30 -18.65
N ALA A 393 4.87 -15.07 -18.03
CA ALA A 393 5.16 -16.42 -17.58
C ALA A 393 3.88 -17.25 -17.70
N GLY A 394 3.70 -17.90 -18.85
CA GLY A 394 2.55 -18.76 -19.09
C GLY A 394 2.37 -19.22 -20.54
N SER A 395 3.38 -19.85 -21.14
CA SER A 395 3.12 -20.80 -22.24
C SER A 395 4.26 -21.81 -22.41
N SER A 396 4.11 -22.98 -21.81
CA SER A 396 4.56 -24.22 -22.42
C SER A 396 3.69 -25.36 -21.87
N SER A 397 3.16 -26.12 -22.80
CA SER A 397 2.19 -27.20 -22.70
C SER A 397 2.57 -28.34 -21.75
N ASP A 398 1.59 -28.80 -20.97
CA ASP A 398 1.33 -30.25 -20.87
C ASP A 398 -0.15 -30.51 -20.54
N GLN A 399 -0.70 -31.57 -21.12
CA GLN A 399 -2.12 -31.94 -21.03
C GLN A 399 -2.42 -32.71 -19.73
N GLY A 400 -3.47 -32.33 -19.01
CA GLY A 400 -3.96 -33.07 -17.85
C GLY A 400 -5.14 -32.38 -17.16
N ALA A 401 -6.18 -33.15 -16.84
CA ALA A 401 -7.53 -32.70 -16.55
C ALA A 401 -7.76 -31.89 -15.23
N ALA A 402 -8.72 -30.96 -15.31
CA ALA A 402 -9.64 -30.47 -14.27
C ALA A 402 -9.10 -29.98 -12.90
N LYS A 403 -9.18 -28.65 -12.64
CA LYS A 403 -9.96 -27.97 -11.55
C LYS A 403 -9.67 -26.46 -11.55
N ALA A 404 -10.70 -25.61 -11.67
CA ALA A 404 -10.55 -24.16 -11.78
C ALA A 404 -9.99 -23.53 -10.48
N THR A 405 -8.80 -22.95 -10.55
CA THR A 405 -8.23 -22.08 -9.50
C THR A 405 -8.07 -20.66 -10.06
N LYS A 406 -8.58 -19.66 -9.33
CA LYS A 406 -8.56 -18.24 -9.74
C LYS A 406 -7.15 -17.64 -9.59
N SER A 407 -6.78 -16.79 -10.54
CA SER A 407 -5.48 -16.12 -10.66
C SER A 407 -5.17 -15.17 -9.48
N ALA A 408 -3.89 -14.94 -9.20
CA ALA A 408 -3.43 -14.00 -8.17
C ALA A 408 -3.88 -12.55 -8.44
N ALA A 409 -4.02 -12.16 -9.72
CA ALA A 409 -4.56 -10.85 -10.11
C ALA A 409 -6.07 -10.72 -9.80
N ASP A 410 -6.81 -11.83 -9.83
CA ASP A 410 -8.22 -11.87 -9.43
C ASP A 410 -8.37 -11.79 -7.91
N ARG A 411 -7.38 -12.29 -7.15
CA ARG A 411 -7.35 -12.17 -5.68
C ARG A 411 -7.08 -10.74 -5.24
N GLU A 412 -6.17 -10.06 -5.93
CA GLU A 412 -5.82 -8.67 -5.62
C GLU A 412 -6.98 -7.72 -5.98
N SER A 413 -7.59 -7.87 -7.16
CA SER A 413 -8.78 -7.10 -7.53
C SER A 413 -10.01 -7.40 -6.65
N ALA A 414 -10.17 -8.64 -6.18
CA ALA A 414 -11.22 -9.00 -5.21
C ALA A 414 -10.96 -8.42 -3.81
N LEU A 415 -9.69 -8.33 -3.38
CA LEU A 415 -9.30 -7.69 -2.13
C LEU A 415 -9.50 -6.17 -2.16
N LEU A 416 -9.13 -5.52 -3.26
CA LEU A 416 -9.40 -4.09 -3.47
C LEU A 416 -10.91 -3.78 -3.55
N SER A 417 -11.70 -4.64 -4.20
CA SER A 417 -13.16 -4.50 -4.23
C SER A 417 -13.82 -4.71 -2.86
N LYS A 418 -13.20 -5.52 -1.98
CA LYS A 418 -13.69 -5.78 -0.62
C LYS A 418 -13.28 -4.70 0.39
N MET A 419 -12.15 -4.01 0.18
CA MET A 419 -11.77 -2.81 0.94
C MET A 419 -12.59 -1.57 0.57
N MET A 420 -13.16 -1.52 -0.64
CA MET A 420 -13.95 -0.38 -1.15
C MET A 420 -15.47 -0.51 -0.94
N GLY A 421 -15.93 -1.42 -0.08
CA GLY A 421 -17.36 -1.50 0.31
C GLY A 421 -18.30 -2.05 -0.77
N GLY A 422 -17.84 -2.95 -1.64
CA GLY A 422 -18.67 -3.60 -2.65
C GLY A 422 -19.73 -4.53 -2.05
N ALA A 423 -20.93 -4.00 -1.80
CA ALA A 423 -22.12 -4.79 -1.51
C ALA A 423 -22.56 -5.57 -2.77
N LYS A 424 -22.36 -6.89 -2.78
CA LYS A 424 -23.08 -7.78 -3.71
C LYS A 424 -24.43 -8.15 -3.09
N SER A 425 -25.45 -7.42 -3.54
CA SER A 425 -26.86 -7.80 -3.42
C SER A 425 -27.08 -9.19 -4.03
N MET A 426 -27.64 -10.10 -3.23
CA MET A 426 -28.25 -11.35 -3.69
C MET A 426 -29.69 -11.08 -4.11
N LEU A 427 -30.01 -11.33 -5.38
CA LEU A 427 -31.32 -11.71 -5.97
C LEU A 427 -31.04 -11.76 -7.48
N GLY A 428 -31.42 -12.73 -8.31
CA GLY A 428 -32.24 -13.92 -8.26
C GLY A 428 -32.34 -14.39 -9.73
N SER A 429 -32.33 -15.69 -9.97
CA SER A 429 -32.37 -16.37 -11.28
C SER A 429 -33.57 -15.97 -12.15
N GLY A 430 -33.38 -15.84 -13.48
CA GLY A 430 -34.45 -15.66 -14.46
C GLY A 430 -34.00 -15.59 -15.93
N THR A 431 -33.94 -16.75 -16.58
CA THR A 431 -34.17 -17.08 -18.01
C THR A 431 -33.98 -16.06 -19.17
N LYS A 432 -33.22 -16.51 -20.18
CA LYS A 432 -33.11 -16.09 -21.60
C LYS A 432 -34.29 -15.31 -22.22
N LYS A 433 -33.98 -14.23 -22.95
CA LYS A 433 -34.45 -13.93 -24.33
C LYS A 433 -33.66 -12.76 -24.94
N ASP A 434 -33.12 -12.96 -26.14
CA ASP A 434 -32.73 -11.87 -27.06
C ASP A 434 -33.96 -11.02 -27.42
N PRO A 435 -33.80 -9.71 -27.74
CA PRO A 435 -33.76 -9.36 -29.16
C PRO A 435 -32.92 -8.12 -29.53
N SER A 436 -32.88 -7.92 -30.85
CA SER A 436 -32.18 -6.96 -31.70
C SER A 436 -32.45 -5.46 -31.50
N SER A 437 -31.46 -4.68 -31.94
CA SER A 437 -31.48 -3.31 -32.50
C SER A 437 -32.66 -2.37 -32.20
N THR A 438 -32.37 -1.21 -31.60
CA THR A 438 -32.55 0.13 -32.22
C THR A 438 -32.12 1.25 -31.25
N SER A 439 -31.36 2.19 -31.79
CA SER A 439 -30.86 3.41 -31.14
C SER A 439 -31.98 4.34 -30.64
N LYS A 440 -31.96 4.72 -29.36
CA LYS A 440 -32.66 5.92 -28.87
C LYS A 440 -31.75 6.72 -27.92
N LYS A 441 -31.50 7.98 -28.28
CA LYS A 441 -30.73 8.96 -27.50
C LYS A 441 -31.50 9.37 -26.23
N PRO A 442 -30.82 9.71 -25.10
CA PRO A 442 -31.48 10.13 -23.86
C PRO A 442 -32.05 11.57 -23.89
N LYS A 443 -33.12 11.79 -23.12
CA LYS A 443 -34.01 12.97 -23.11
C LYS A 443 -33.46 14.26 -22.46
N TRP A 444 -32.17 14.39 -22.17
CA TRP A 444 -31.60 15.62 -21.59
C TRP A 444 -30.85 16.50 -22.61
N PHE A 445 -30.96 16.18 -23.91
CA PHE A 445 -30.33 16.92 -25.00
C PHE A 445 -31.32 17.83 -25.78
N LYS A 446 -32.16 18.58 -25.05
CA LYS A 446 -32.98 19.68 -25.60
C LYS A 446 -33.07 20.83 -24.58
N SER A 447 -32.21 21.83 -24.76
CA SER A 447 -32.55 23.25 -24.73
C SER A 447 -31.50 23.99 -25.54
#